data_AF-A0A1Q3MXY0-F1
#
_entry.id   AF-A0A1Q3MXY0-F1
#
_cell.length_a   1.000
_cell.length_b   1.000
_cell.length_c   1.000
_cell.angle_alpha   90.00
_cell.angle_beta   90.00
_cell.angle_gamma   90.00
#
_symmetry.space_group_name_H-M   'P 1'
#
loop_
_entity.id
_entity.type
_entity.pdbx_description
1 polymer ?
#
loop_
_entity_poly.entity_id
_entity_poly.type
_entity_poly.pdbx_seq_one_letter_code
_entity_poly.pdbx_strand_id
1 'polypeptide(L)'
;MKVLNACLIASPHTNLDVFRQVTSGLDGLTVTVETDMEKVVDALHTGRFDLLMIDLDLSKEDFKKISRLTERVFSDIATVELDLSQPHYIQYKLHMMLSKWKDAQSDGSTIFIDNPDLH
;
A
#
# COMPACT_ATOMS: atom_id res chain seq x y z
N MET A 1 -11.76 -6.41 -11.29
CA MET A 1 -10.66 -5.45 -11.06
C MET A 1 -9.68 -6.10 -10.10
N LYS A 2 -8.37 -6.03 -10.32
CA LYS A 2 -7.39 -6.58 -9.37
C LYS A 2 -7.38 -5.71 -8.11
N VAL A 3 -7.40 -6.36 -6.95
CA VAL A 3 -7.35 -5.72 -5.63
C VAL A 3 -5.89 -5.42 -5.30
N LEU A 4 -5.61 -4.24 -4.74
CA LEU A 4 -4.31 -3.88 -4.20
C LEU A 4 -4.17 -4.56 -2.82
N ASN A 5 -3.27 -5.53 -2.71
CA ASN A 5 -3.01 -6.22 -1.44
C ASN A 5 -1.91 -5.49 -0.71
N ALA A 6 -2.24 -4.85 0.41
CA ALA A 6 -1.31 -4.08 1.20
C ALA A 6 -1.07 -4.71 2.58
N CYS A 7 0.15 -4.54 3.09
CA CYS A 7 0.47 -4.82 4.49
C CYS A 7 0.82 -3.51 5.18
N LEU A 8 0.09 -3.18 6.25
CA LEU A 8 0.42 -2.08 7.15
C LEU A 8 1.27 -2.62 8.30
N ILE A 9 2.46 -2.05 8.45
CA ILE A 9 3.32 -2.27 9.60
C ILE A 9 3.20 -1.05 10.51
N ALA A 10 2.55 -1.24 11.66
CA ALA A 10 2.24 -0.16 12.60
C ALA A 10 2.95 -0.36 13.94
N SER A 11 3.23 0.74 14.64
CA SER A 11 3.69 0.64 16.03
C SER A 11 2.58 0.01 16.89
N PRO A 12 2.93 -0.84 17.90
CA PRO A 12 1.94 -1.41 18.84
C PRO A 12 1.12 -0.36 19.59
N HIS A 13 1.61 0.88 19.64
CA HIS A 13 0.97 1.99 20.34
C HIS A 13 0.14 2.89 19.42
N THR A 14 0.18 2.67 18.11
CA THR A 14 -0.54 3.51 17.15
C THR A 14 -2.03 3.22 17.20
N ASN A 15 -2.83 4.29 17.30
CA ASN A 15 -4.27 4.18 17.17
C ASN A 15 -4.65 3.94 15.70
N LEU A 16 -5.14 2.73 15.41
CA LEU A 16 -5.53 2.30 14.07
C LEU A 16 -6.98 2.63 13.70
N ASP A 17 -7.77 3.22 14.61
CA ASP A 17 -9.19 3.48 14.36
C ASP A 17 -9.40 4.44 13.19
N VAL A 18 -8.60 5.50 13.14
CA VAL A 18 -8.61 6.47 12.03
C VAL A 18 -8.27 5.78 10.71
N PHE A 19 -7.22 4.96 10.71
CA PHE A 19 -6.80 4.21 9.54
C PHE A 19 -7.89 3.23 9.06
N ARG A 20 -8.50 2.48 9.99
CA ARG A 20 -9.60 1.54 9.69
C ARG A 20 -10.82 2.26 9.15
N GLN A 21 -11.17 3.42 9.72
CA GLN A 21 -12.26 4.24 9.22
C GLN A 21 -12.01 4.67 7.78
N VAL A 22 -10.81 5.19 7.48
CA VAL A 22 -10.45 5.63 6.12
C VAL A 22 -10.46 4.46 5.14
N THR A 23 -9.88 3.31 5.51
CA THR A 23 -9.76 2.15 4.62
C THR A 23 -11.06 1.40 4.40
N SER A 24 -12.01 1.45 5.34
CA SER A 24 -13.32 0.80 5.20
C SER A 24 -14.14 1.35 4.01
N GLY A 25 -13.87 2.57 3.56
CA GLY A 25 -14.54 3.19 2.41
C GLY A 25 -13.78 3.07 1.09
N LEU A 26 -12.67 2.32 1.04
CA LEU A 26 -11.82 2.21 -0.16
C LEU A 26 -12.06 0.89 -0.90
N ASP A 27 -12.81 0.96 -1.99
CA ASP A 27 -12.98 -0.18 -2.89
C ASP A 27 -11.68 -0.52 -3.62
N GLY A 28 -11.32 -1.81 -3.61
CA GLY A 28 -10.14 -2.33 -4.30
C GLY A 28 -8.84 -2.30 -3.49
N LEU A 29 -8.94 -2.10 -2.18
CA LEU A 29 -7.83 -2.23 -1.23
C LEU A 29 -8.12 -3.34 -0.22
N THR A 30 -7.19 -4.28 -0.05
CA THR A 30 -7.18 -5.21 1.09
C THR A 30 -5.97 -4.88 1.94
N VAL A 31 -6.16 -4.70 3.24
CA VAL A 31 -5.06 -4.40 4.17
C VAL A 31 -4.93 -5.49 5.22
N THR A 32 -3.75 -6.10 5.29
CA THR A 32 -3.30 -6.86 6.47
C THR A 32 -2.58 -5.90 7.40
N VAL A 33 -2.88 -5.93 8.70
CA VAL A 33 -2.23 -5.04 9.67
C VAL A 33 -1.42 -5.86 10.65
N GLU A 34 -0.12 -5.58 10.72
CA GLU A 34 0.80 -6.20 11.66
C GLU A 34 1.44 -5.14 12.55
N THR A 35 1.50 -5.44 13.85
CA THR A 35 2.14 -4.60 14.87
C THR A 35 3.35 -5.27 15.52
N ASP A 36 3.57 -6.54 15.18
CA ASP A 36 4.66 -7.36 15.71
C ASP A 36 5.65 -7.65 14.58
N MET A 37 6.92 -7.31 14.78
CA MET A 37 7.96 -7.47 13.78
C MET A 37 8.18 -8.93 13.35
N GLU A 38 8.01 -9.89 14.24
CA GLU A 38 8.13 -11.31 13.88
C GLU A 38 7.01 -11.71 12.91
N LYS A 39 5.79 -11.26 13.18
CA LYS A 39 4.64 -11.48 12.30
C LYS A 39 4.76 -10.73 10.98
N VAL A 40 5.39 -9.56 10.97
CA VAL A 40 5.69 -8.84 9.72
C VAL A 40 6.56 -9.70 8.81
N VAL A 41 7.63 -10.30 9.35
CA VAL A 41 8.52 -11.16 8.57
C VAL A 41 7.75 -12.38 8.04
N ASP A 42 6.96 -13.04 8.89
CA ASP A 42 6.16 -14.20 8.49
C ASP A 42 5.10 -13.83 7.42
N ALA A 43 4.42 -12.70 7.60
CA ALA A 43 3.44 -12.19 6.66
C ALA A 43 4.10 -11.88 5.32
N LEU A 44 5.25 -11.22 5.30
CA LEU A 44 5.99 -10.94 4.06
C LEU A 44 6.44 -12.21 3.33
N HIS A 45 6.82 -13.26 4.07
CA HIS A 45 7.21 -14.54 3.47
C HIS A 45 6.04 -15.35 2.92
N THR A 46 4.88 -15.29 3.57
CA THR A 46 3.71 -16.13 3.24
C THR A 46 2.70 -15.40 2.34
N GLY A 47 2.66 -14.08 2.44
CA GLY A 47 1.74 -13.21 1.73
C GLY A 47 2.25 -12.79 0.36
N ARG A 48 1.31 -12.49 -0.54
CA ARG A 48 1.59 -11.72 -1.76
C ARG A 48 1.08 -10.31 -1.53
N PHE A 49 1.99 -9.39 -1.21
CA PHE A 49 1.68 -7.98 -1.05
C PHE A 49 2.21 -7.19 -2.25
N ASP A 50 1.38 -6.29 -2.74
CA ASP A 50 1.70 -5.33 -3.79
C ASP A 50 2.27 -4.03 -3.18
N LEU A 51 1.90 -3.73 -1.93
CA LEU A 51 2.25 -2.50 -1.21
C LEU A 51 2.57 -2.77 0.27
N LEU A 52 3.67 -2.19 0.74
CA LEU A 52 3.99 -2.04 2.16
C LEU A 52 3.73 -0.62 2.60
N MET A 53 2.94 -0.49 3.67
CA MET A 53 2.67 0.76 4.35
C MET A 53 3.39 0.72 5.69
N ILE A 54 4.24 1.71 5.95
CA ILE A 54 5.07 1.77 7.13
C ILE A 54 4.64 2.98 7.96
N ASP A 55 4.24 2.73 9.20
CA ASP A 55 3.93 3.79 10.15
C ASP A 55 5.18 4.57 10.54
N LEU A 56 5.08 5.90 10.45
CA LEU A 56 6.15 6.82 10.83
C LEU A 56 6.44 6.83 12.33
N ASP A 57 5.52 6.35 13.18
CA ASP A 57 5.73 6.24 14.62
C ASP A 57 6.48 4.95 15.04
N LEU A 58 6.95 4.14 14.08
CA LEU A 58 7.81 3.00 14.39
C LEU A 58 9.14 3.43 15.00
N SER A 59 9.67 2.56 15.86
CA SER A 59 11.01 2.76 16.39
C SER A 59 12.04 2.80 15.25
N LYS A 60 13.11 3.58 15.41
CA LYS A 60 14.21 3.64 14.43
C LYS A 60 14.83 2.27 14.16
N GLU A 61 14.84 1.40 15.17
CA GLU A 61 15.36 0.05 15.05
C GLU A 61 14.47 -0.79 14.12
N ASP A 62 13.16 -0.74 14.34
CA ASP A 62 12.16 -1.49 13.57
C ASP A 62 12.09 -0.99 12.13
N PHE A 63 12.10 0.32 11.93
CA PHE A 63 12.18 0.92 10.60
C PHE A 63 13.41 0.41 9.83
N LYS A 64 14.59 0.37 10.49
CA LYS A 64 15.83 -0.13 9.87
C LYS A 64 15.75 -1.63 9.54
N LYS A 65 15.06 -2.42 10.35
CA LYS A 65 14.82 -3.84 10.05
C LYS A 65 13.95 -3.99 8.81
N ILE A 66 12.83 -3.28 8.74
CA ILE A 66 11.90 -3.31 7.59
C ILE A 66 12.61 -2.85 6.31
N SER A 67 13.31 -1.72 6.33
CA SER A 67 14.06 -1.20 5.16
C SER A 67 15.06 -2.24 4.61
N ARG A 68 15.75 -2.96 5.51
CA ARG A 68 16.69 -4.02 5.09
C ARG A 68 15.96 -5.23 4.51
N LEU A 69 14.79 -5.59 5.03
CA LEU A 69 13.98 -6.69 4.52
C LEU A 69 13.45 -6.38 3.12
N THR A 70 12.91 -5.18 2.92
CA THR A 70 12.38 -4.74 1.62
C THR A 70 13.50 -4.63 0.58
N GLU A 71 14.65 -4.05 0.93
CA GLU A 71 15.78 -3.93 -0.01
C GLU A 71 16.40 -5.27 -0.43
N ARG A 72 16.43 -6.27 0.47
CA ARG A 72 17.20 -7.51 0.24
C ARG A 72 16.36 -8.71 -0.16
N VAL A 73 15.10 -8.75 0.27
CA VAL A 73 14.24 -9.94 0.15
C VAL A 73 13.04 -9.66 -0.74
N PHE A 74 12.46 -8.46 -0.64
CA PHE A 74 11.19 -8.11 -1.28
C PHE A 74 11.30 -6.82 -2.11
N SER A 75 12.29 -6.78 -3.01
CA SER A 75 12.63 -5.57 -3.78
C SER A 75 11.56 -5.16 -4.80
N ASP A 76 10.62 -6.04 -5.09
CA ASP A 76 9.50 -5.85 -6.01
C ASP A 76 8.26 -5.23 -5.34
N ILE A 77 8.22 -5.18 -4.01
CA ILE A 77 7.08 -4.62 -3.27
C ILE A 77 7.23 -3.09 -3.16
N ALA A 78 6.20 -2.37 -3.59
CA ALA A 78 6.16 -0.91 -3.42
C ALA A 78 6.09 -0.57 -1.92
N THR A 79 6.79 0.48 -1.49
CA THR A 79 6.78 0.90 -0.07
C THR A 79 6.34 2.35 0.06
N VAL A 80 5.51 2.65 1.06
CA VAL A 80 5.06 4.00 1.40
C VAL A 80 5.08 4.20 2.91
N GLU A 81 5.55 5.37 3.34
CA GLU A 81 5.49 5.80 4.73
C GLU A 81 4.21 6.59 4.99
N LEU A 82 3.55 6.32 6.11
CA LEU A 82 2.29 6.95 6.50
C LEU A 82 2.37 7.53 7.90
N ASP A 83 1.95 8.79 8.05
CA ASP A 83 1.55 9.33 9.34
C ASP A 83 0.11 8.91 9.61
N LEU A 84 -0.07 7.94 10.50
CA LEU A 84 -1.39 7.39 10.84
C LEU A 84 -2.22 8.30 11.75
N SER A 85 -1.67 9.42 12.22
CA SER A 85 -2.40 10.39 13.03
C SER A 85 -3.25 11.36 12.18
N GLN A 86 -3.02 11.43 10.86
CA GLN A 86 -3.61 12.43 9.98
C GLN A 86 -4.60 11.81 8.97
N PRO A 87 -5.92 11.83 9.24
CA PRO A 87 -6.91 11.17 8.38
C PRO A 87 -6.88 11.64 6.92
N HIS A 88 -6.78 12.95 6.69
CA HIS A 88 -6.75 13.51 5.35
C HIS A 88 -5.49 13.09 4.57
N TYR A 89 -4.35 12.95 5.27
CA TYR A 89 -3.11 12.50 4.67
C TYR A 89 -3.21 11.03 4.24
N ILE A 90 -3.71 10.16 5.14
CA ILE A 90 -3.94 8.73 4.85
C ILE A 90 -4.86 8.61 3.63
N GLN A 91 -6.00 9.31 3.65
CA GLN A 91 -6.98 9.25 2.56
C GLN A 91 -6.35 9.69 1.23
N TYR A 92 -5.67 10.84 1.20
CA TYR A 92 -5.00 11.34 0.00
C TYR A 92 -3.97 10.36 -0.54
N LYS A 93 -3.09 9.82 0.32
CA LYS A 93 -2.05 8.87 -0.08
C LYS A 93 -2.62 7.58 -0.63
N LEU A 94 -3.60 6.98 0.05
CA LEU A 94 -4.21 5.72 -0.39
C LEU A 94 -4.97 5.87 -1.71
N HIS A 95 -5.69 6.98 -1.91
CA HIS A 95 -6.33 7.26 -3.21
C HIS A 95 -5.31 7.37 -4.33
N MET A 96 -4.18 8.06 -4.10
CA MET A 96 -3.12 8.12 -5.11
C MET A 96 -2.52 6.75 -5.42
N MET A 97 -2.29 5.92 -4.40
CA MET A 97 -1.75 4.57 -4.62
C MET A 97 -2.74 3.68 -5.38
N LEU A 98 -4.03 3.74 -5.03
CA LEU A 98 -5.07 3.02 -5.75
C LEU A 98 -5.23 3.49 -7.20
N SER A 99 -5.10 4.79 -7.46
CA SER A 99 -5.11 5.31 -8.83
C SER A 99 -3.94 4.73 -9.63
N LYS A 100 -2.71 4.85 -9.10
CA LYS A 100 -1.51 4.31 -9.76
C LYS A 100 -1.60 2.80 -9.99
N TRP A 101 -2.16 2.08 -9.03
CA TRP A 101 -2.41 0.65 -9.16
C TRP A 101 -3.38 0.36 -10.29
N LYS A 102 -4.52 1.07 -10.36
CA LYS A 102 -5.50 0.92 -11.44
C LYS A 102 -4.87 1.20 -12.80
N ASP A 103 -4.10 2.28 -12.92
CA ASP A 103 -3.42 2.66 -14.16
C ASP A 103 -2.42 1.57 -14.60
N ALA A 104 -1.63 1.05 -13.66
CA ALA A 104 -0.68 -0.04 -13.94
C ALA A 104 -1.35 -1.38 -14.32
N GLN A 105 -2.60 -1.58 -13.93
CA GLN A 105 -3.39 -2.77 -14.31
C GLN A 105 -4.28 -2.55 -15.53
N SER A 106 -4.42 -1.32 -16.02
CA SER A 106 -5.14 -1.06 -17.27
C SER A 106 -4.24 -1.45 -18.44
N ASP A 107 -4.65 -2.49 -19.19
CA ASP A 107 -4.03 -2.79 -20.47
C ASP A 107 -4.16 -1.55 -21.35
N GLY A 108 -3.03 -0.97 -21.74
CA GLY A 108 -2.97 0.19 -22.63
C GLY A 108 -3.47 -0.14 -24.02
N SER A 109 -4.77 -0.34 -24.21
CA SER A 109 -5.39 -0.28 -25.53
C SER A 109 -5.80 1.16 -25.79
N THR A 110 -4.84 1.98 -26.19
CA THR A 110 -5.16 3.23 -26.88
C THR A 110 -5.76 2.84 -28.23
N ILE A 111 -7.09 2.83 -28.34
CA ILE A 111 -7.74 2.74 -29.65
C ILE A 111 -7.53 4.11 -30.32
N PHE A 112 -6.52 4.19 -31.19
CA PHE A 112 -6.45 5.29 -32.15
C PHE A 112 -7.61 5.10 -33.12
N ILE A 113 -8.68 5.88 -32.96
CA ILE A 113 -9.68 6.05 -34.02
C ILE A 113 -9.04 7.00 -35.03
N ASP A 114 -8.20 6.47 -35.91
CA ASP A 114 -7.89 7.14 -37.17
C ASP A 114 -8.98 6.71 -38.16
N ASN A 115 -10.14 7.36 -38.07
CA ASN A 115 -11.23 7.15 -39.01
C ASN A 115 -11.25 8.33 -39.99
N PRO A 116 -10.61 8.22 -41.17
CA PRO A 116 -10.59 9.28 -42.16
C PRO A 116 -11.96 9.53 -42.84
N ASP A 117 -12.97 8.69 -42.60
CA ASP A 117 -14.29 8.79 -43.24
C ASP A 117 -15.32 9.64 -42.44
N LEU A 118 -14.88 10.47 -41.49
CA LEU A 118 -15.74 11.40 -40.74
C LEU A 118 -15.84 12.83 -41.34
N HIS A 119 -15.43 13.02 -42.60
CA HIS A 119 -15.59 14.28 -43.33
C HIS A 119 -16.26 14.10 -44.70
#